data_AF-A0A1G2W2C7-F1
#
_entry.id   AF-A0A1G2W2C7-F1
#
_cell.length_a   1.000
_cell.length_b   1.000
_cell.length_c   1.000
_cell.angle_alpha   90.00
_cell.angle_beta   90.00
_cell.angle_gamma   90.00
#
_symmetry.space_group_name_H-M   'P 1'
#
loop_
_entity.id
_entity.type
_entity.pdbx_description
1 polymer ?
#
loop_
_entity_poly.entity_id
_entity_poly.type
_entity_poly.pdbx_seq_one_letter_code
_entity_poly.pdbx_strand_id
1 'polypeptide(L)'
;MAAGEKPARRRYVRVAYDDKVPRVQEMCRRLEAGETYADICRDPRMPNRSTMDAWLKRNDELRAMVEAAKAEAALSWPARRGYNRWSEKRAEEFLARIEDGRGLREVCAEPDMPVHSSVTRWLRERPDFAEAYRLARQAQADRLFDLAWTIALEAKTAEVATARLKIQTLKWRVGKLAPRKYGPLKAQAPEGEPGAEGRGPVRFEARRFARTPDNRVVETTRAVRGMSVEEVQALRAAIAAGTVTPEDVAALARRADADLALGVGR
;
A
#
# COMPACT_ATOMS: atom_id res chain seq x y z
N MET A 1 -25.18 -19.36 -32.23
CA MET A 1 -24.06 -18.49 -32.66
C MET A 1 -24.52 -17.74 -33.90
N ALA A 2 -25.17 -16.58 -33.72
CA ALA A 2 -25.69 -15.80 -34.84
C ALA A 2 -24.52 -15.19 -35.63
N ALA A 3 -24.38 -15.60 -36.89
CA ALA A 3 -23.43 -14.99 -37.81
C ALA A 3 -23.85 -13.54 -38.04
N GLY A 4 -23.12 -12.59 -37.45
CA GLY A 4 -23.33 -11.17 -37.66
C GLY A 4 -23.17 -10.83 -39.14
N GLU A 5 -24.27 -10.42 -39.76
CA GLU A 5 -24.34 -9.99 -41.15
C GLU A 5 -23.35 -8.85 -41.38
N LYS A 6 -22.37 -9.06 -42.28
CA LYS A 6 -21.37 -8.03 -42.57
C LYS A 6 -22.08 -6.84 -43.22
N PRO A 7 -21.94 -5.61 -42.69
CA PRO A 7 -22.65 -4.46 -43.24
C PRO A 7 -22.25 -4.24 -44.69
N ALA A 8 -23.25 -3.97 -45.54
CA ALA A 8 -23.07 -3.74 -46.97
C ALA A 8 -22.04 -2.63 -47.23
N ARG A 9 -21.16 -2.85 -48.24
CA ARG A 9 -20.12 -1.87 -48.60
C ARG A 9 -20.79 -0.60 -49.13
N ARG A 10 -20.46 0.56 -48.53
CA ARG A 10 -21.05 1.86 -48.90
C ARG A 10 -20.62 2.26 -50.32
N ARG A 11 -21.58 2.74 -51.14
CA ARG A 11 -21.33 3.29 -52.49
C ARG A 11 -20.66 4.66 -52.39
N TYR A 12 -19.55 4.85 -53.11
CA TYR A 12 -18.85 6.14 -53.16
C TYR A 12 -19.66 7.18 -53.94
N VAL A 13 -19.93 8.32 -53.31
CA VAL A 13 -20.55 9.50 -53.94
C VAL A 13 -19.56 10.65 -53.83
N ARG A 14 -19.31 11.36 -54.94
CA ARG A 14 -18.46 12.55 -54.94
C ARG A 14 -19.24 13.70 -54.32
N VAL A 15 -18.80 14.16 -53.15
CA VAL A 15 -19.46 15.19 -52.34
C VAL A 15 -18.88 16.57 -52.68
N ALA A 16 -19.75 17.56 -52.96
CA ALA A 16 -19.37 18.95 -53.19
C ALA A 16 -18.82 19.59 -51.90
N TYR A 17 -18.15 20.73 -51.97
CA TYR A 17 -17.57 21.38 -50.77
C TYR A 17 -18.67 21.75 -49.74
N ASP A 18 -19.78 22.31 -50.22
CA ASP A 18 -20.90 22.77 -49.39
C ASP A 18 -21.57 21.62 -48.60
N ASP A 19 -21.48 20.40 -49.10
CA ASP A 19 -22.00 19.20 -48.43
C ASP A 19 -21.02 18.64 -47.37
N LYS A 20 -19.75 19.07 -47.38
CA LYS A 20 -18.73 18.62 -46.40
C LYS A 20 -18.82 19.40 -45.10
N VAL A 21 -19.02 20.72 -45.18
CA VAL A 21 -19.03 21.62 -44.01
C VAL A 21 -20.06 21.17 -42.95
N PRO A 22 -21.33 20.88 -43.29
CA PRO A 22 -22.31 20.43 -42.28
C PRO A 22 -21.94 19.09 -41.65
N ARG A 23 -21.28 18.19 -42.39
CA ARG A 23 -20.81 16.89 -41.85
C ARG A 23 -19.64 17.06 -40.90
N VAL A 24 -18.74 18.00 -41.17
CA VAL A 24 -17.63 18.33 -40.26
C VAL A 24 -18.15 19.07 -39.02
N GLN A 25 -19.12 19.97 -39.16
CA GLN A 25 -19.78 20.62 -38.02
C GLN A 25 -20.51 19.61 -37.12
N GLU A 26 -21.26 18.67 -37.72
CA GLU A 26 -21.88 17.55 -37.01
C GLU A 26 -20.85 16.73 -36.22
N MET A 27 -19.71 16.45 -36.86
CA MET A 27 -18.61 15.75 -36.23
C MET A 27 -18.03 16.53 -35.05
N CYS A 28 -17.80 17.84 -35.19
CA CYS A 28 -17.29 18.69 -34.12
C CYS A 28 -18.22 18.66 -32.90
N ARG A 29 -19.54 18.82 -33.11
CA ARG A 29 -20.53 18.76 -32.02
C ARG A 29 -20.52 17.43 -31.27
N ARG A 30 -20.37 16.32 -32.00
CA ARG A 30 -20.30 14.98 -31.39
C ARG A 30 -18.98 14.73 -30.66
N LEU A 31 -17.87 15.28 -31.15
CA LEU A 31 -16.59 15.25 -30.44
C LEU A 31 -16.67 16.02 -29.12
N GLU A 32 -17.25 17.22 -29.13
CA GLU A 32 -17.51 18.04 -27.94
C GLU A 32 -18.43 17.32 -26.93
N ALA A 33 -19.38 16.53 -27.41
CA ALA A 33 -20.23 15.66 -26.60
C ALA A 33 -19.51 14.39 -26.05
N GLY A 34 -18.21 14.19 -26.33
CA GLY A 34 -17.40 13.11 -25.78
C GLY A 34 -17.37 11.81 -26.60
N GLU A 35 -17.97 11.81 -27.80
CA GLU A 35 -17.84 10.69 -28.73
C GLU A 35 -16.47 10.69 -29.42
N THR A 36 -15.95 9.52 -29.81
CA THR A 36 -14.66 9.50 -30.53
C THR A 36 -14.85 9.71 -32.01
N TYR A 37 -13.83 10.30 -32.64
CA TYR A 37 -13.67 10.35 -34.10
C TYR A 37 -14.02 9.00 -34.76
N ALA A 38 -13.52 7.89 -34.17
CA ALA A 38 -13.74 6.55 -34.71
C ALA A 38 -15.18 6.05 -34.55
N ASP A 39 -15.83 6.32 -33.41
CA ASP A 39 -17.22 5.95 -33.16
C ASP A 39 -18.17 6.75 -34.06
N ILE A 40 -17.93 8.06 -34.20
CA ILE A 40 -18.66 8.96 -35.10
C ILE A 40 -18.57 8.45 -36.54
N CYS A 41 -17.37 8.14 -37.03
CA CYS A 41 -17.18 7.62 -38.39
C CYS A 41 -17.73 6.20 -38.61
N ARG A 42 -18.09 5.47 -37.55
CA ARG A 42 -18.75 4.15 -37.64
C ARG A 42 -20.24 4.29 -37.92
N ASP A 43 -20.85 5.43 -37.56
CA ASP A 43 -22.25 5.75 -37.83
C ASP A 43 -22.55 5.71 -39.35
N PRO A 44 -23.60 5.00 -39.80
CA PRO A 44 -24.09 5.02 -41.17
C PRO A 44 -24.33 6.40 -41.77
N ARG A 45 -24.73 7.38 -40.95
CA ARG A 45 -25.06 8.76 -41.35
C ARG A 45 -23.84 9.65 -41.54
N MET A 46 -22.68 9.21 -41.04
CA MET A 46 -21.42 9.95 -41.11
C MET A 46 -20.53 9.41 -42.23
N PRO A 47 -19.69 10.24 -42.86
CA PRO A 47 -18.63 9.76 -43.74
C PRO A 47 -17.74 8.75 -43.00
N ASN A 48 -17.24 7.73 -43.71
CA ASN A 48 -16.32 6.79 -43.11
C ASN A 48 -14.96 7.46 -42.80
N ARG A 49 -14.17 6.84 -41.93
CA ARG A 49 -12.89 7.39 -41.46
C ARG A 49 -11.97 7.80 -42.60
N SER A 50 -11.76 6.93 -43.59
CA SER A 50 -10.88 7.21 -44.73
C SER A 50 -11.37 8.40 -45.58
N THR A 51 -12.68 8.57 -45.71
CA THR A 51 -13.27 9.70 -46.44
C THR A 51 -13.08 11.00 -45.66
N MET A 52 -13.33 10.95 -44.35
CA MET A 52 -13.13 12.11 -43.47
C MET A 52 -11.66 12.53 -43.45
N ASP A 53 -10.73 11.58 -43.26
CA ASP A 53 -9.28 11.83 -43.28
C ASP A 53 -8.84 12.45 -44.62
N ALA A 54 -9.41 12.00 -45.75
CA ALA A 54 -9.12 12.55 -47.06
C ALA A 54 -9.66 13.98 -47.25
N TRP A 55 -10.77 14.35 -46.59
CA TRP A 55 -11.29 15.72 -46.61
C TRP A 55 -10.41 16.65 -45.77
N LEU A 56 -10.10 16.27 -44.54
CA LEU A 56 -9.28 17.06 -43.62
C LEU A 56 -7.85 17.25 -44.13
N LYS A 57 -7.29 16.27 -44.86
CA LYS A 57 -5.95 16.39 -45.48
C LYS A 57 -5.91 17.43 -46.60
N ARG A 58 -7.02 17.61 -47.33
CA ARG A 58 -7.10 18.48 -48.52
C ARG A 58 -7.61 19.89 -48.22
N ASN A 59 -8.17 20.11 -47.03
CA ASN A 59 -8.73 21.38 -46.63
C ASN A 59 -8.34 21.72 -45.19
N ASP A 60 -7.59 22.80 -45.03
CA ASP A 60 -7.02 23.20 -43.75
C ASP A 60 -8.06 23.83 -42.81
N GLU A 61 -9.09 24.49 -43.33
CA GLU A 61 -10.16 25.09 -42.54
C GLU A 61 -10.98 23.99 -41.83
N LEU A 62 -11.41 22.95 -42.56
CA LEU A 62 -12.13 21.81 -41.99
C LEU A 62 -11.27 21.07 -40.97
N ARG A 63 -9.96 20.96 -41.22
CA ARG A 63 -9.01 20.38 -40.27
C ARG A 63 -8.95 21.21 -38.99
N ALA A 64 -8.82 22.54 -39.10
CA ALA A 64 -8.79 23.44 -37.97
C ALA A 64 -10.05 23.34 -37.11
N MET A 65 -11.24 23.23 -37.73
CA MET A 65 -12.51 23.01 -37.01
C MET A 65 -12.47 21.73 -36.16
N VAL A 66 -12.04 20.61 -36.74
CA VAL A 66 -11.97 19.32 -36.03
C VAL A 66 -10.92 19.34 -34.93
N GLU A 67 -9.76 19.97 -35.15
CA GLU A 67 -8.72 20.09 -34.11
C GLU A 67 -9.16 21.00 -32.96
N ALA A 68 -9.88 22.09 -33.23
CA ALA A 68 -10.48 22.93 -32.20
C ALA A 68 -11.50 22.14 -31.36
N ALA A 69 -12.41 21.40 -32.01
CA ALA A 69 -13.39 20.57 -31.31
C ALA A 69 -12.73 19.46 -30.46
N LYS A 70 -11.63 18.87 -30.94
CA LYS A 70 -10.83 17.91 -30.14
C LYS A 70 -10.18 18.57 -28.93
N ALA A 71 -9.67 19.79 -29.08
CA ALA A 71 -9.06 20.54 -27.97
C ALA A 71 -10.10 20.84 -26.88
N GLU A 72 -11.28 21.31 -27.27
CA GLU A 72 -12.41 21.56 -26.35
C GLU A 72 -12.90 20.28 -25.66
N ALA A 73 -13.02 19.19 -26.43
CA ALA A 73 -13.39 17.88 -25.89
C ALA A 73 -12.35 17.37 -24.87
N ALA A 74 -11.06 17.66 -25.08
CA ALA A 74 -9.99 17.27 -24.16
C ALA A 74 -10.02 18.08 -22.84
N LEU A 75 -10.58 19.30 -22.85
CA LEU A 75 -10.83 20.07 -21.62
C LEU A 75 -12.01 19.50 -20.83
N SER A 76 -13.05 19.05 -21.54
CA SER A 76 -14.33 18.66 -20.94
C SER A 76 -14.40 17.19 -20.53
N TRP A 77 -13.67 16.31 -21.22
CA TRP A 77 -13.72 14.86 -20.99
C TRP A 77 -12.33 14.31 -20.65
N PRO A 78 -12.20 13.52 -19.56
CA PRO A 78 -10.92 12.91 -19.21
C PRO A 78 -10.46 12.00 -20.34
N ALA A 79 -9.17 12.09 -20.68
CA ALA A 79 -8.57 11.25 -21.72
C ALA A 79 -8.91 9.77 -21.49
N ARG A 80 -9.50 9.12 -22.50
CA ARG A 80 -9.74 7.68 -22.44
C ARG A 80 -8.41 6.97 -22.23
N ARG A 81 -8.40 5.96 -21.37
CA ARG A 81 -7.19 5.18 -21.07
C ARG A 81 -6.57 4.66 -22.38
N GLY A 82 -5.32 5.03 -22.62
CA GLY A 82 -4.56 4.55 -23.76
C GLY A 82 -4.29 3.05 -23.66
N TYR A 83 -4.14 2.38 -24.80
CA TYR A 83 -3.70 0.98 -24.79
C TYR A 83 -2.20 0.92 -24.50
N ASN A 84 -1.87 0.60 -23.25
CA ASN A 84 -0.50 0.66 -22.73
C ASN A 84 0.21 -0.68 -22.95
N ARG A 85 0.72 -0.89 -24.18
CA ARG A 85 1.60 -2.03 -24.50
C ARG A 85 2.91 -1.93 -23.73
N TRP A 86 3.55 -3.09 -23.59
CA TRP A 86 4.93 -3.13 -23.12
C TRP A 86 5.83 -2.30 -24.04
N SER A 87 6.64 -1.45 -23.42
CA SER A 87 7.81 -0.79 -24.02
C SER A 87 8.72 -0.36 -22.87
N GLU A 88 10.03 -0.31 -23.10
CA GLU A 88 11.03 0.06 -22.09
C GLU A 88 10.71 1.42 -21.45
N LYS A 89 10.51 2.46 -22.26
CA LYS A 89 10.10 3.79 -21.78
C LYS A 89 8.89 3.78 -20.84
N ARG A 90 7.93 2.88 -21.07
CA ARG A 90 6.71 2.79 -20.24
C ARG A 90 6.95 2.03 -18.95
N ALA A 91 7.82 1.02 -19.01
CA ALA A 91 8.28 0.31 -17.83
C ALA A 91 9.09 1.24 -16.93
N GLU A 92 10.03 2.00 -17.49
CA GLU A 92 10.85 3.01 -16.79
C GLU A 92 9.97 4.07 -16.12
N GLU A 93 9.05 4.68 -16.85
CA GLU A 93 8.12 5.67 -16.30
C GLU A 93 7.31 5.07 -15.15
N PHE A 94 6.77 3.86 -15.34
CA PHE A 94 6.02 3.17 -14.29
C PHE A 94 6.88 2.95 -13.03
N LEU A 95 8.14 2.52 -13.19
CA LEU A 95 9.07 2.30 -12.08
C LEU A 95 9.41 3.62 -11.36
N ALA A 96 9.70 4.69 -12.11
CA ALA A 96 9.97 6.01 -11.54
C ALA A 96 8.82 6.51 -10.65
N ARG A 97 7.56 6.29 -11.05
CA ARG A 97 6.40 6.64 -10.22
C ARG A 97 6.33 5.81 -8.92
N ILE A 98 6.69 4.53 -8.99
CA ILE A 98 6.75 3.67 -7.80
C ILE A 98 7.86 4.13 -6.84
N GLU A 99 9.04 4.46 -7.37
CA GLU A 99 10.19 4.97 -6.62
C GLU A 99 9.87 6.27 -5.88
N ASP A 100 9.09 7.14 -6.49
CA ASP A 100 8.60 8.41 -5.90
C ASP A 100 7.65 8.23 -4.69
N GLY A 101 7.32 6.98 -4.31
CA GLY A 101 6.49 6.70 -3.14
C GLY A 101 5.09 6.21 -3.49
N ARG A 102 4.64 6.37 -4.74
CA ARG A 102 3.25 6.09 -5.15
C ARG A 102 2.90 4.61 -5.10
N GLY A 103 1.64 4.33 -4.76
CA GLY A 103 1.14 2.96 -4.69
C GLY A 103 0.93 2.33 -6.07
N LEU A 104 1.06 1.00 -6.19
CA LEU A 104 0.74 0.28 -7.43
C LEU A 104 -0.68 0.60 -7.94
N ARG A 105 -1.66 0.62 -7.03
CA ARG A 105 -3.06 0.95 -7.37
C ARG A 105 -3.21 2.37 -7.89
N GLU A 106 -2.49 3.31 -7.28
CA GLU A 106 -2.51 4.73 -7.63
C GLU A 106 -1.92 4.93 -9.02
N VAL A 107 -0.70 4.42 -9.26
CA VAL A 107 -0.05 4.49 -10.57
C VAL A 107 -0.91 3.83 -11.65
N CYS A 108 -1.43 2.62 -11.41
CA CYS A 108 -2.29 1.95 -12.38
C CYS A 108 -3.65 2.66 -12.61
N ALA A 109 -4.09 3.55 -11.73
CA ALA A 109 -5.32 4.31 -11.91
C ALA A 109 -5.15 5.42 -12.96
N GLU A 110 -3.93 5.89 -13.21
CA GLU A 110 -3.67 6.97 -14.16
C GLU A 110 -3.96 6.50 -15.61
N PRO A 111 -4.63 7.33 -16.47
CA PRO A 111 -5.02 6.93 -17.83
C PRO A 111 -3.83 6.61 -18.74
N ASP A 112 -2.70 7.25 -18.46
CA ASP A 112 -1.45 7.05 -19.15
C ASP A 112 -0.64 5.90 -18.53
N MET A 113 -1.15 5.09 -17.61
CA MET A 113 -0.38 3.98 -17.01
C MET A 113 -0.97 2.60 -17.33
N PRO A 114 -0.14 1.55 -17.36
CA PRO A 114 -0.62 0.20 -17.56
C PRO A 114 -1.59 -0.20 -16.43
N VAL A 115 -2.64 -0.92 -16.81
CA VAL A 115 -3.57 -1.49 -15.82
C VAL A 115 -2.86 -2.57 -15.00
N HIS A 116 -3.36 -2.82 -13.78
CA HIS A 116 -2.76 -3.77 -12.85
C HIS A 116 -2.51 -5.16 -13.47
N SER A 117 -3.47 -5.69 -14.24
CA SER A 117 -3.34 -6.99 -14.92
C SER A 117 -2.19 -7.02 -15.94
N SER A 118 -1.92 -5.90 -16.63
CA SER A 118 -0.81 -5.79 -17.57
C SER A 118 0.53 -5.78 -16.83
N VAL A 119 0.64 -5.02 -15.74
CA VAL A 119 1.85 -4.99 -14.90
C VAL A 119 2.13 -6.37 -14.30
N THR A 120 1.11 -7.04 -13.75
CA THR A 120 1.28 -8.39 -13.18
C THR A 120 1.73 -9.39 -14.24
N ARG A 121 1.22 -9.28 -15.48
CA ARG A 121 1.71 -10.10 -16.59
C ARG A 121 3.17 -9.80 -16.91
N TRP A 122 3.55 -8.53 -17.01
CA TRP A 122 4.93 -8.13 -17.28
C TRP A 122 5.91 -8.67 -16.23
N LEU A 123 5.54 -8.59 -14.95
CA LEU A 123 6.36 -9.14 -13.85
C LEU A 123 6.57 -10.66 -13.93
N ARG A 124 5.67 -11.41 -14.59
CA ARG A 124 5.80 -12.86 -14.77
C ARG A 124 6.61 -13.22 -16.01
N GLU A 125 6.41 -12.46 -17.09
CA GLU A 125 7.01 -12.73 -18.40
C GLU A 125 8.44 -12.17 -18.54
N ARG A 126 8.82 -11.20 -17.70
CA ARG A 126 10.05 -10.41 -17.84
C ARG A 126 10.84 -10.35 -16.54
N PRO A 127 11.85 -11.22 -16.35
CA PRO A 127 12.64 -11.28 -15.11
C PRO A 127 13.46 -10.01 -14.84
N ASP A 128 13.98 -9.38 -15.88
CA ASP A 128 14.66 -8.07 -15.87
C ASP A 128 13.77 -6.98 -15.27
N PHE A 129 12.52 -6.90 -15.72
CA PHE A 129 11.54 -5.96 -15.18
C PHE A 129 11.15 -6.30 -13.75
N ALA A 130 11.03 -7.58 -13.41
CA ALA A 130 10.72 -8.01 -12.05
C ALA A 130 11.81 -7.60 -11.06
N GLU A 131 13.08 -7.72 -11.45
CA GLU A 131 14.21 -7.27 -10.62
C GLU A 131 14.27 -5.74 -10.50
N ALA A 132 14.08 -5.02 -11.61
CA ALA A 132 13.98 -3.57 -11.59
C ALA A 132 12.82 -3.08 -10.70
N TYR A 133 11.66 -3.75 -10.78
CA TYR A 133 10.53 -3.48 -9.88
C TYR A 133 10.86 -3.77 -8.41
N ARG A 134 11.61 -4.83 -8.12
CA ARG A 134 12.05 -5.13 -6.75
C ARG A 134 12.93 -4.00 -6.19
N LEU A 135 13.87 -3.48 -6.99
CA LEU A 135 14.71 -2.35 -6.63
C LEU A 135 13.88 -1.07 -6.44
N ALA A 136 12.96 -0.79 -7.37
CA ALA A 136 12.05 0.35 -7.26
C ALA A 136 11.21 0.32 -5.98
N ARG A 137 10.78 -0.88 -5.53
CA ARG A 137 10.06 -1.05 -4.24
C ARG A 137 10.95 -0.82 -3.02
N GLN A 138 12.26 -1.02 -3.13
CA GLN A 138 13.21 -0.68 -2.07
C GLN A 138 13.44 0.83 -2.00
N ALA A 139 13.66 1.50 -3.15
CA ALA A 139 13.76 2.95 -3.21
C ALA A 139 12.46 3.63 -2.74
N GLN A 140 11.31 3.07 -3.09
CA GLN A 140 10.02 3.49 -2.56
C GLN A 140 9.99 3.46 -1.02
N ALA A 141 10.58 2.43 -0.41
CA ALA A 141 10.62 2.31 1.04
C ALA A 141 11.43 3.46 1.67
N ASP A 142 12.55 3.84 1.05
CA ASP A 142 13.37 4.98 1.47
C ASP A 142 12.58 6.28 1.39
N ARG A 143 11.91 6.53 0.25
CA ARG A 143 11.08 7.72 0.05
C ARG A 143 9.94 7.84 1.07
N LEU A 144 9.27 6.73 1.36
CA LEU A 144 8.18 6.67 2.34
C LEU A 144 8.68 6.78 3.79
N PHE A 145 9.90 6.35 4.07
CA PHE A 145 10.55 6.54 5.37
C PHE A 145 10.79 8.03 5.63
N ASP A 146 11.38 8.75 4.67
CA ASP A 146 11.60 10.19 4.79
C ASP A 146 10.27 10.97 4.90
N LEU A 147 9.24 10.55 4.14
CA LEU A 147 7.91 11.15 4.25
C LEU A 147 7.31 11.02 5.66
N ALA A 148 7.55 9.90 6.36
CA ALA A 148 7.08 9.74 7.73
C ALA A 148 7.71 10.77 8.68
N TRP A 149 8.98 11.13 8.44
CA TRP A 149 9.67 12.18 9.19
C TRP A 149 9.09 13.56 8.92
N THR A 150 8.85 13.92 7.65
CA THR A 150 8.18 15.18 7.28
C THR A 150 6.81 15.31 7.93
N ILE A 151 5.99 14.25 7.90
CA ILE A 151 4.67 14.23 8.55
C ILE A 151 4.78 14.48 10.06
N ALA A 152 5.82 13.97 10.71
CA ALA A 152 6.04 14.18 12.13
C ALA A 152 6.39 15.65 12.45
N LEU A 153 7.21 16.30 11.62
CA LEU A 153 7.64 17.69 11.80
C LEU A 153 6.52 18.69 11.52
N GLU A 154 5.69 18.43 10.50
CA GLU A 154 4.63 19.36 10.07
C GLU A 154 3.32 19.20 10.87
N ALA A 155 3.20 18.17 11.71
CA ALA A 155 1.97 17.87 12.43
C ALA A 155 1.63 18.96 13.47
N LYS A 156 0.46 19.57 13.33
CA LYS A 156 -0.10 20.49 14.33
C LYS A 156 -0.74 19.72 15.48
N THR A 157 -0.89 20.35 16.65
CA THR A 157 -1.45 19.72 17.86
C THR A 157 -2.81 19.06 17.64
N ALA A 158 -3.70 19.68 16.85
CA ALA A 158 -5.02 19.12 16.54
C ALA A 158 -4.97 17.88 15.61
N GLU A 159 -3.87 17.67 14.89
CA GLU A 159 -3.74 16.64 13.85
C GLU A 159 -2.87 15.45 14.29
N VAL A 160 -2.35 15.48 15.52
CA VAL A 160 -1.40 14.47 16.05
C VAL A 160 -1.94 13.04 15.93
N ALA A 161 -3.24 12.83 16.15
CA ALA A 161 -3.86 11.50 16.00
C ALA A 161 -3.77 10.98 14.55
N THR A 162 -4.09 11.85 13.59
CA THR A 162 -4.01 11.53 12.16
C THR A 162 -2.57 11.34 11.70
N ALA A 163 -1.66 12.21 12.14
CA ALA A 163 -0.23 12.09 11.84
C ALA A 163 0.34 10.77 12.40
N ARG A 164 -0.01 10.42 13.63
CA ARG A 164 0.36 9.14 14.24
C ARG A 164 -0.14 7.95 13.43
N LEU A 165 -1.41 7.96 12.98
CA LEU A 165 -1.95 6.90 12.12
C LEU A 165 -1.15 6.78 10.81
N LYS A 166 -0.92 7.91 10.11
CA LYS A 166 -0.12 7.94 8.88
C LYS A 166 1.28 7.35 9.09
N ILE A 167 1.99 7.78 10.13
CA ILE A 167 3.34 7.29 10.47
C ILE A 167 3.32 5.79 10.77
N GLN A 168 2.33 5.28 11.52
CA GLN A 168 2.22 3.83 11.78
C GLN A 168 1.98 3.03 10.49
N THR A 169 1.10 3.50 9.61
CA THR A 169 0.86 2.86 8.32
C THR A 169 2.12 2.87 7.45
N LEU A 170 2.86 3.99 7.41
CA LEU A 170 4.12 4.10 6.69
C LEU A 170 5.17 3.16 7.27
N LYS A 171 5.37 3.14 8.60
CA LYS A 171 6.31 2.23 9.28
C LYS A 171 6.04 0.77 8.92
N TRP A 172 4.79 0.33 8.99
CA TRP A 172 4.41 -1.03 8.62
C TRP A 172 4.71 -1.31 7.13
N ARG A 173 4.33 -0.39 6.25
CA ARG A 173 4.53 -0.52 4.80
C ARG A 173 6.01 -0.59 4.44
N VAL A 174 6.82 0.33 4.95
CA VAL A 174 8.28 0.39 4.74
C VAL A 174 8.96 -0.89 5.23
N GLY A 175 8.57 -1.42 6.40
CA GLY A 175 9.07 -2.70 6.91
C GLY A 175 8.72 -3.92 6.06
N LYS A 176 7.63 -3.86 5.26
CA LYS A 176 7.27 -4.91 4.29
C LYS A 176 7.95 -4.73 2.94
N LEU A 177 8.20 -3.49 2.51
CA LEU A 177 8.86 -3.18 1.24
C LEU A 177 10.36 -3.50 1.28
N ALA A 178 11.03 -3.13 2.36
CA ALA A 178 12.46 -3.36 2.54
C ALA A 178 12.76 -3.95 3.94
N PRO A 179 12.37 -5.22 4.19
CA PRO A 179 12.50 -5.86 5.50
C PRO A 179 13.94 -5.98 5.99
N ARG A 180 14.93 -6.06 5.08
CA ARG A 180 16.35 -6.10 5.45
C ARG A 180 16.85 -4.79 6.05
N LYS A 181 16.30 -3.65 5.61
CA LYS A 181 16.73 -2.30 6.03
C LYS A 181 15.86 -1.75 7.17
N TYR A 182 14.55 -1.92 7.06
CA TYR A 182 13.56 -1.33 7.98
C TYR A 182 12.70 -2.36 8.71
N GLY A 183 13.03 -3.64 8.59
CA GLY A 183 12.37 -4.69 9.36
C GLY A 183 12.68 -4.58 10.86
N PRO A 184 11.90 -5.27 11.70
CA PRO A 184 12.21 -5.35 13.12
C PRO A 184 13.55 -6.05 13.33
N LEU A 185 14.53 -5.34 13.90
CA LEU A 185 15.79 -5.93 14.32
C LEU A 185 15.52 -6.91 15.45
N LYS A 186 15.93 -8.16 15.28
CA LYS A 186 15.94 -9.13 16.38
C LYS A 186 17.20 -8.89 17.18
N ALA A 187 17.05 -8.53 18.46
CA ALA A 187 18.18 -8.50 19.38
C ALA A 187 18.79 -9.91 19.44
N GLN A 188 20.03 -10.05 19.00
CA GLN A 188 20.84 -11.23 19.27
C GLN A 188 21.59 -10.97 20.57
N ALA A 189 21.66 -11.98 21.44
CA ALA A 189 22.51 -11.89 22.62
C ALA A 189 23.97 -11.67 22.15
N PRO A 190 24.76 -10.82 22.82
CA PRO A 190 26.17 -10.70 22.52
C PRO A 190 26.80 -12.10 22.54
N GLU A 191 27.60 -12.42 21.53
CA GLU A 191 28.34 -13.68 21.47
C GLU A 191 29.14 -13.80 22.77
N GLY A 192 28.76 -14.78 23.59
CA GLY A 192 29.47 -15.12 24.81
C GLY A 192 30.90 -15.52 24.45
N GLU A 193 31.82 -15.23 25.38
CA GLU A 193 33.23 -15.60 25.31
C GLU A 193 33.47 -17.00 24.71
N PRO A 194 34.58 -17.20 23.99
CA PRO A 194 34.85 -18.46 23.30
C PRO A 194 34.91 -19.61 24.32
N GLY A 195 33.88 -20.45 24.32
CA GLY A 195 33.71 -21.53 25.29
C GLY A 195 32.27 -22.05 25.47
N ALA A 196 31.25 -21.39 24.90
CA ALA A 196 29.86 -21.83 25.01
C ALA A 196 29.46 -22.94 24.00
N GLU A 197 30.29 -23.96 23.83
CA GLU A 197 29.83 -25.25 23.30
C GLU A 197 29.32 -26.08 24.48
N GLY A 198 28.00 -26.24 24.55
CA GLY A 198 27.34 -26.99 25.63
C GLY A 198 26.21 -26.18 26.22
N ARG A 199 25.09 -26.14 25.50
CA ARG A 199 23.83 -25.64 26.06
C ARG A 199 23.40 -26.61 27.17
N GLY A 200 23.87 -26.38 28.40
CA GLY A 200 23.28 -26.98 29.58
C GLY A 200 21.77 -26.68 29.60
N PRO A 201 20.96 -27.48 30.31
CA PRO A 201 19.51 -27.31 30.29
C PRO A 201 19.15 -25.87 30.67
N VAL A 202 18.41 -25.20 29.79
CA VAL A 202 17.90 -23.85 30.04
C VAL A 202 17.01 -23.92 31.27
N ARG A 203 17.49 -23.39 32.40
CA ARG A 203 16.66 -23.24 33.60
C ARG A 203 15.70 -22.07 33.39
N PHE A 204 14.42 -22.38 33.24
CA PHE A 204 13.37 -21.38 33.33
C PHE A 204 13.04 -21.16 34.81
N GLU A 205 13.30 -19.94 35.30
CA GLU A 205 12.80 -19.49 36.61
C GLU A 205 11.50 -18.72 36.41
N ALA A 206 10.37 -19.33 36.76
CA ALA A 206 9.07 -18.66 36.70
C ALA A 206 8.93 -17.70 37.88
N ARG A 207 9.03 -16.38 37.63
CA ARG A 207 8.82 -15.33 38.63
C ARG A 207 7.37 -14.87 38.65
N ARG A 208 6.81 -14.68 39.85
CA ARG A 208 5.43 -14.23 40.09
C ARG A 208 5.45 -12.82 40.68
N PHE A 209 4.59 -11.96 40.14
CA PHE A 209 4.48 -10.58 40.57
C PHE A 209 3.03 -10.24 40.95
N ALA A 210 2.87 -9.33 41.92
CA ALA A 210 1.61 -8.72 42.29
C ALA A 210 1.73 -7.19 42.21
N ARG A 211 0.60 -6.51 42.02
CA ARG A 211 0.54 -5.04 42.01
C ARG A 211 -0.13 -4.55 43.29
N THR A 212 0.45 -3.53 43.91
CA THR A 212 -0.17 -2.80 45.03
C THR A 212 -1.18 -1.76 44.52
N PRO A 213 -2.04 -1.20 45.39
CA PRO A 213 -2.92 -0.08 45.04
C PRO A 213 -2.18 1.11 44.42
N ASP A 214 -0.97 1.40 44.89
CA ASP A 214 -0.09 2.47 44.36
C ASP A 214 0.65 2.09 43.06
N ASN A 215 0.22 1.01 42.39
CA ASN A 215 0.77 0.51 41.13
C ASN A 215 2.26 0.11 41.19
N ARG A 216 2.78 -0.23 42.38
CA ARG A 216 4.13 -0.79 42.55
C ARG A 216 4.10 -2.29 42.28
N VAL A 217 5.14 -2.80 41.62
CA VAL A 217 5.30 -4.23 41.32
C VAL A 217 6.09 -4.89 42.43
N VAL A 218 5.49 -5.88 43.08
CA VAL A 218 6.11 -6.66 44.17
C VAL A 218 6.32 -8.09 43.69
N GLU A 219 7.53 -8.63 43.87
CA GLU A 219 7.82 -10.02 43.56
C GLU A 219 7.31 -10.95 44.68
N THR A 220 6.43 -11.88 44.34
CA THR A 220 5.82 -12.82 45.29
C THR A 220 6.36 -14.24 45.13
N THR A 221 7.30 -14.48 44.21
CA THR A 221 7.81 -15.81 43.81
C THR A 221 8.21 -16.68 45.00
N ARG A 222 8.90 -16.10 45.99
CA ARG A 222 9.37 -16.81 47.18
C ARG A 222 8.31 -16.94 48.26
N ALA A 223 7.50 -15.90 48.44
CA ALA A 223 6.44 -15.86 49.45
C ALA A 223 5.34 -16.90 49.22
N VAL A 224 5.11 -17.30 47.96
CA VAL A 224 4.07 -18.28 47.60
C VAL A 224 4.55 -19.74 47.55
N ARG A 225 5.81 -20.01 47.94
CA ARG A 225 6.34 -21.39 47.92
C ARG A 225 5.66 -22.22 48.99
N GLY A 226 5.16 -23.40 48.61
CA GLY A 226 4.44 -24.31 49.50
C GLY A 226 2.98 -23.91 49.81
N MET A 227 2.49 -22.81 49.23
CA MET A 227 1.09 -22.38 49.38
C MET A 227 0.16 -23.08 48.39
N SER A 228 -1.08 -23.33 48.80
CA SER A 228 -2.15 -23.81 47.92
C SER A 228 -2.55 -22.74 46.89
N VAL A 229 -3.31 -23.15 45.86
CA VAL A 229 -3.80 -22.21 44.84
C VAL A 229 -4.72 -21.15 45.47
N GLU A 230 -5.55 -21.54 46.44
CA GLU A 230 -6.44 -20.61 47.16
C GLU A 230 -5.66 -19.61 48.00
N GLU A 231 -4.62 -20.05 48.72
CA GLU A 231 -3.76 -19.18 49.54
C GLU A 231 -3.01 -18.15 48.69
N VAL A 232 -2.54 -18.56 47.52
CA VAL A 232 -1.89 -17.66 46.55
C VAL A 232 -2.87 -16.61 46.01
N GLN A 233 -4.12 -17.00 45.75
CA GLN A 233 -5.16 -16.07 45.31
C GLN A 233 -5.53 -15.08 46.43
N ALA A 234 -5.66 -15.56 47.67
CA ALA A 234 -5.93 -14.71 48.84
C ALA A 234 -4.80 -13.70 49.08
N LEU A 235 -3.53 -14.13 49.00
CA LEU A 235 -2.37 -13.24 49.14
C LEU A 235 -2.35 -12.17 48.06
N ARG A 236 -2.66 -12.53 46.80
CA ARG A 236 -2.75 -11.55 45.70
C ARG A 236 -3.87 -10.54 45.91
N ALA A 237 -5.03 -10.99 46.36
CA ALA A 237 -6.15 -10.11 46.68
C ALA A 237 -5.79 -9.15 47.83
N ALA A 238 -5.09 -9.64 48.86
CA ALA A 238 -4.65 -8.83 49.99
C ALA A 238 -3.58 -7.80 49.61
N ILE A 239 -2.65 -8.15 48.70
CA ILE A 239 -1.67 -7.19 48.15
C ILE A 239 -2.35 -6.14 47.28
N ALA A 240 -3.32 -6.55 46.45
CA ALA A 240 -4.09 -5.64 45.60
C ALA A 240 -5.00 -4.70 46.39
N ALA A 241 -5.48 -5.13 47.57
CA ALA A 241 -6.26 -4.32 48.49
C ALA A 241 -5.39 -3.42 49.40
N GLY A 242 -4.06 -3.62 49.42
CA GLY A 242 -3.14 -2.87 50.28
C GLY A 242 -3.08 -3.35 51.73
N THR A 243 -3.80 -4.42 52.09
CA THR A 243 -3.81 -5.00 53.44
C THR A 243 -2.51 -5.73 53.77
N VAL A 244 -1.80 -6.23 52.76
CA VAL A 244 -0.47 -6.85 52.91
C VAL A 244 0.56 -5.94 52.24
N THR A 245 1.52 -5.47 53.03
CA THR A 245 2.55 -4.54 52.57
C THR A 245 3.70 -5.29 51.88
N PRO A 246 4.53 -4.61 51.09
CA PRO A 246 5.74 -5.21 50.51
C PRO A 246 6.69 -5.81 51.56
N GLU A 247 6.72 -5.24 52.78
CA GLU A 247 7.54 -5.74 53.89
C GLU A 247 7.01 -7.09 54.44
N ASP A 248 5.69 -7.25 54.49
CA ASP A 248 5.04 -8.51 54.88
C ASP A 248 5.31 -9.61 53.86
N VAL A 249 5.27 -9.29 52.56
CA VAL A 249 5.64 -10.22 51.47
C VAL A 249 7.11 -10.65 51.61
N ALA A 250 8.01 -9.73 51.98
CA ALA A 250 9.41 -10.05 52.22
C ALA A 250 9.60 -10.93 53.48
N ALA A 251 8.81 -10.72 54.52
CA ALA A 251 8.81 -11.57 55.72
C ALA A 251 8.33 -13.00 55.42
N LEU A 252 7.25 -13.14 54.64
CA LEU A 252 6.76 -14.43 54.16
C LEU A 252 7.79 -15.15 53.29
N ALA A 253 8.50 -14.43 52.43
CA ALA A 253 9.58 -14.99 51.63
C ALA A 253 10.74 -15.52 52.49
N ARG A 254 11.17 -14.77 53.51
CA ARG A 254 12.23 -15.21 54.45
C ARG A 254 11.83 -16.45 55.22
N ARG A 255 10.57 -16.54 55.65
CA ARG A 255 10.03 -17.71 56.35
C ARG A 255 9.99 -18.94 55.46
N ALA A 256 9.50 -18.79 54.22
CA ALA A 256 9.47 -19.88 53.25
C ALA A 256 10.88 -20.40 52.90
N ASP A 257 11.88 -19.52 52.82
CA ASP A 257 13.27 -19.91 52.59
C ASP A 257 13.87 -20.64 53.82
N ALA A 258 13.48 -20.26 55.05
CA ALA A 258 13.92 -20.92 56.29
C ALA A 258 13.30 -22.31 56.47
N ASP A 259 12.02 -22.49 56.16
CA ASP A 259 11.32 -23.78 56.23
C ASP A 259 11.92 -24.79 55.24
N LEU A 260 12.36 -24.31 54.07
CA LEU A 260 13.04 -25.10 53.04
C LEU A 260 14.45 -25.54 53.46
N ALA A 261 15.17 -24.70 54.20
CA ALA A 261 16.49 -25.02 54.75
C ALA A 261 16.44 -26.05 55.89
N LEU A 262 15.31 -26.16 56.59
CA LEU A 262 15.09 -27.12 57.67
C LEU A 262 14.49 -28.45 57.21
N GLY A 263 14.19 -28.63 55.91
CA GLY A 263 13.66 -29.87 55.35
C GLY A 263 12.24 -30.22 55.81
N VAL A 264 11.52 -29.27 56.42
CA VAL A 264 10.16 -29.48 56.91
C VAL A 264 9.18 -29.15 55.78
N GLY A 265 9.00 -30.10 54.86
CA GLY A 265 7.89 -30.06 53.91
C GLY A 265 6.58 -30.36 54.63
N ARG A 266 5.60 -29.46 54.54
CA ARG A 266 4.19 -29.75 54.83
C ARG A 266 3.54 -30.46 53.65
#